data_AF-A0A9Q0E5I9-F1
#
_entry.id   AF-A0A9Q0E5I9-F1
#
_cell.length_a   1.000
_cell.length_b   1.000
_cell.length_c   1.000
_cell.angle_alpha   90.00
_cell.angle_beta   90.00
_cell.angle_gamma   90.00
#
_symmetry.space_group_name_H-M   'P 1'
#
loop_
_entity.id
_entity.type
_entity.pdbx_description
1 polymer ?
#
loop_
_entity_poly.entity_id
_entity_poly.type
_entity_poly.pdbx_seq_one_letter_code
_entity_poly.pdbx_strand_id
1 'polypeptide(L)'
;MFHTLHLSVIKTIEQSLRSAFNTSVWCSLAQEPIGEQCPIKEPIGEQCPIKEPIGEQCPIKEPIGEQCPIKEPIGEQCPIKEPIGEQCPIKEPIGEQCPIKEPIGEQCPIKEPIGEQCPIKEPIGEQCPIKEPIGEQCPIKEPIGEQCPIKEPIGEQCPIKEPIGEQCPIKEPIGEQCPIKEPIGEQCPIKEPIGEQCPIKEPIGEQCPIKEPIGEQCPIKEPIGEQCPIKEPIGEQCPIKAKPK
;
A
#
# COMPACT_ATOMS: atom_id res chain seq x y z
N MET A 1 16.04 43.76 -25.93
CA MET A 1 17.20 42.95 -26.40
C MET A 1 17.74 42.02 -25.32
N PHE A 2 17.96 42.46 -24.08
CA PHE A 2 18.46 41.59 -22.99
C PHE A 2 17.53 40.43 -22.61
N HIS A 3 16.21 40.66 -22.56
CA HIS A 3 15.23 39.63 -22.18
C HIS A 3 15.10 38.50 -23.20
N THR A 4 15.21 38.84 -24.49
CA THR A 4 15.10 37.88 -25.60
C THR A 4 16.35 37.01 -25.70
N LEU A 5 17.53 37.56 -25.38
CA LEU A 5 18.79 36.82 -25.33
C LEU A 5 18.80 35.83 -24.15
N HIS A 6 18.26 36.22 -23.00
CA HIS A 6 18.18 35.36 -21.81
C HIS A 6 17.30 34.13 -22.03
N LEU A 7 16.12 34.31 -22.66
CA LEU A 7 15.22 33.20 -22.99
C LEU A 7 15.78 32.28 -24.08
N SER A 8 16.57 32.81 -25.01
CA SER A 8 17.24 32.00 -26.04
C SER A 8 18.36 31.16 -25.44
N VAL A 9 19.13 31.72 -24.50
CA VAL A 9 20.20 31.00 -23.80
C VAL A 9 19.64 29.89 -22.91
N ILE A 10 18.53 30.13 -22.20
CA ILE A 10 17.86 29.10 -21.40
C ILE A 10 17.38 27.93 -22.29
N LYS A 11 16.73 28.21 -23.42
CA LYS A 11 16.27 27.16 -24.35
C LYS A 11 17.40 26.37 -24.99
N THR A 12 18.52 27.03 -25.29
CA THR A 12 19.71 26.36 -25.84
C THR A 12 20.39 25.48 -24.78
N ILE A 13 20.41 25.90 -23.52
CA ILE A 13 20.89 25.08 -22.40
C ILE A 13 19.96 23.88 -22.19
N GLU A 14 18.64 24.05 -22.24
CA GLU A 14 17.67 22.94 -22.16
C GLU A 14 17.83 21.93 -23.32
N GLN A 15 18.07 22.40 -24.54
CA GLN A 15 18.30 21.52 -25.69
C GLN A 15 19.67 20.82 -25.65
N SER A 16 20.73 21.49 -25.20
CA SER A 16 22.04 20.86 -25.01
C SER A 16 22.05 19.87 -23.85
N LEU A 17 21.30 20.11 -22.77
CA LEU A 17 21.10 19.14 -21.70
C LEU A 17 20.33 17.92 -22.22
N ARG A 18 19.23 18.12 -22.96
CA ARG A 18 18.48 17.01 -23.62
C ARG A 18 19.34 16.18 -24.59
N SER A 19 20.27 16.81 -25.30
CA SER A 19 21.16 16.12 -26.25
C SER A 19 22.33 15.40 -25.58
N ALA A 20 22.82 15.87 -24.42
CA ALA A 20 23.88 15.22 -23.65
C ALA A 20 23.37 14.10 -22.73
N PHE A 21 22.05 14.07 -22.45
CA PHE A 21 21.39 13.09 -21.58
C PHE A 21 21.02 11.76 -22.26
N ASN A 22 21.27 11.60 -23.56
CA ASN A 22 20.76 10.46 -24.33
C ASN A 22 21.65 9.20 -24.25
N THR A 23 22.45 9.02 -23.19
CA THR A 23 23.28 7.81 -23.01
C THR A 23 23.67 7.50 -21.56
N SER A 24 23.05 8.13 -20.56
CA SER A 24 23.30 7.81 -19.15
C SER A 24 21.98 7.71 -18.40
N VAL A 25 21.70 6.51 -17.90
CA VAL A 25 21.03 6.20 -16.62
C VAL A 25 20.68 7.46 -15.82
N TRP A 26 19.41 7.87 -15.82
CA TRP A 26 18.99 9.11 -15.16
C TRP A 26 18.12 8.83 -13.93
N CYS A 27 18.80 8.44 -12.85
CA CYS A 27 18.36 8.81 -11.52
C CYS A 27 19.36 9.82 -10.94
N SER A 28 19.03 11.11 -11.02
CA SER A 28 19.52 12.03 -10.00
C SER A 28 18.71 11.73 -8.74
N LEU A 29 19.39 11.56 -7.59
CA LEU A 29 18.75 11.63 -6.28
C LEU A 29 17.75 12.80 -6.29
N ALA A 30 16.45 12.51 -6.38
CA ALA A 30 15.39 13.51 -6.27
C ALA A 30 15.27 13.81 -4.78
N GLN A 31 16.28 14.50 -4.25
CA GLN A 31 16.39 14.84 -2.86
C GLN A 31 15.72 16.21 -2.68
N GLU A 32 14.63 16.22 -1.91
CA GLU A 32 14.03 17.43 -1.34
C GLU A 32 13.45 18.45 -2.35
N PRO A 33 12.57 18.08 -3.30
CA PRO A 33 11.76 19.08 -3.96
C PRO A 33 10.80 19.69 -2.93
N ILE A 34 10.95 21.00 -2.67
CA ILE A 34 10.10 21.79 -1.76
C ILE A 34 9.33 22.85 -2.56
N GLY A 35 8.00 22.90 -2.43
CA GLY A 35 7.16 23.90 -3.09
C GLY A 35 5.66 23.55 -3.06
N GLU A 36 4.78 24.42 -3.55
CA GLU A 36 3.33 24.13 -3.61
C GLU A 36 3.03 22.85 -4.43
N GLN A 37 3.77 22.61 -5.51
CA GLN A 37 3.67 21.41 -6.33
C GLN A 37 5.05 20.76 -6.54
N CYS A 38 5.19 19.51 -6.09
CA CYS A 38 6.41 18.72 -6.17
C CYS A 38 6.19 17.37 -6.86
N PRO A 39 5.83 17.36 -8.16
CA PRO A 39 5.63 16.12 -8.90
C PRO A 39 6.97 15.45 -9.26
N ILE A 40 7.06 14.15 -8.99
CA ILE A 40 8.14 13.28 -9.46
C ILE A 40 7.54 12.30 -10.47
N LYS A 41 8.06 12.28 -11.69
CA LYS A 41 7.54 11.45 -12.80
C LYS A 41 8.67 10.74 -13.51
N GLU A 42 8.46 9.46 -13.79
CA GLU A 42 9.30 8.63 -14.64
C GLU A 42 10.82 8.66 -14.31
N PRO A 43 11.26 8.63 -13.03
CA PRO A 43 12.68 8.50 -12.76
C PRO A 43 13.14 7.06 -13.05
N ILE A 44 14.18 6.89 -13.87
CA ILE A 44 14.64 5.58 -14.37
C ILE A 44 16.13 5.39 -14.10
N GLY A 45 16.51 4.34 -13.38
CA GLY A 45 17.91 3.95 -13.21
C GLY A 45 18.08 2.73 -12.31
N GLU A 46 19.27 2.11 -12.27
CA GLU A 46 19.54 0.94 -11.41
C GLU A 46 19.17 1.21 -9.94
N GLN A 47 19.51 2.39 -9.43
CA GLN A 47 19.08 2.88 -8.12
C GLN A 47 18.25 4.15 -8.29
N CYS A 48 16.99 4.09 -7.88
CA CYS A 48 16.00 5.15 -8.01
C CYS A 48 15.37 5.59 -6.68
N PRO A 49 16.16 6.16 -5.73
CA PRO A 49 15.62 6.63 -4.46
C PRO A 49 14.88 7.97 -4.59
N ILE A 50 13.65 8.01 -4.05
CA ILE A 50 12.87 9.23 -3.86
C ILE A 50 12.77 9.50 -2.37
N LYS A 51 13.19 10.69 -1.92
CA LYS A 51 13.23 11.05 -0.50
C LYS A 51 12.67 12.45 -0.28
N GLU A 52 11.83 12.57 0.74
CA GLU A 52 11.41 13.83 1.34
C GLU A 52 10.86 14.88 0.33
N PRO A 53 9.99 14.53 -0.65
CA PRO A 53 9.27 15.57 -1.38
C PRO A 53 8.25 16.24 -0.45
N ILE A 54 8.30 17.58 -0.36
CA ILE A 54 7.45 18.36 0.55
C ILE A 54 6.68 19.42 -0.24
N GLY A 55 5.36 19.41 -0.15
CA GLY A 55 4.51 20.37 -0.85
C GLY A 55 3.03 20.14 -0.63
N GLU A 56 2.16 21.04 -1.10
CA GLU A 56 0.71 20.78 -1.01
C GLU A 56 0.32 19.57 -1.88
N GLN A 57 0.96 19.42 -3.05
CA GLN A 57 0.77 18.28 -3.95
C GLN A 57 2.11 17.61 -4.31
N CYS A 58 2.29 16.36 -3.86
CA CYS A 58 3.50 15.56 -4.04
C CYS A 58 3.23 14.22 -4.75
N PRO A 59 2.80 14.22 -6.03
CA PRO A 59 2.58 12.98 -6.75
C PRO A 59 3.89 12.33 -7.21
N ILE A 60 4.04 11.04 -6.91
CA ILE A 60 5.13 10.18 -7.40
C ILE A 60 4.54 9.19 -8.41
N LYS A 61 5.07 9.16 -9.63
CA LYS A 61 4.58 8.29 -10.70
C LYS A 61 5.69 7.59 -11.44
N GLU A 62 5.48 6.30 -11.69
CA GLU A 62 6.28 5.46 -12.58
C GLU A 62 7.80 5.48 -12.28
N PRO A 63 8.26 5.42 -11.01
CA PRO A 63 9.69 5.27 -10.74
C PRO A 63 10.13 3.83 -11.03
N ILE A 64 11.15 3.67 -11.88
CA ILE A 64 11.63 2.38 -12.37
C ILE A 64 13.10 2.20 -12.01
N GLY A 65 13.45 1.08 -11.38
CA GLY A 65 14.84 0.73 -11.10
C GLY A 65 14.99 -0.63 -10.44
N GLU A 66 16.19 -1.19 -10.34
CA GLU A 66 16.41 -2.41 -9.54
C GLU A 66 16.09 -2.15 -8.06
N GLN A 67 16.50 -0.98 -7.56
CA GLN A 67 16.15 -0.49 -6.23
C GLN A 67 15.40 0.84 -6.30
N CYS A 68 14.12 0.84 -5.93
CA CYS A 68 13.21 1.97 -6.03
C CYS A 68 12.57 2.33 -4.67
N PRO A 69 13.34 2.83 -3.68
CA PRO A 69 12.79 3.22 -2.39
C PRO A 69 12.12 4.60 -2.44
N ILE A 70 10.89 4.68 -1.94
CA ILE A 70 10.13 5.91 -1.74
C ILE A 70 10.00 6.17 -0.24
N LYS A 71 10.46 7.32 0.24
CA LYS A 71 10.46 7.67 1.67
C LYS A 71 9.93 9.07 1.92
N GLU A 72 9.09 9.16 2.96
CA GLU A 72 8.67 10.41 3.60
C GLU A 72 8.12 11.48 2.63
N PRO A 73 7.25 11.15 1.66
CA PRO A 73 6.53 12.20 0.93
C PRO A 73 5.52 12.87 1.85
N ILE A 74 5.58 14.20 1.95
CA ILE A 74 4.74 15.01 2.83
C ILE A 74 3.95 16.03 2.01
N GLY A 75 2.63 16.08 2.23
CA GLY A 75 1.76 17.04 1.56
C GLY A 75 0.29 16.79 1.77
N GLU A 76 -0.60 17.71 1.38
CA GLU A 76 -2.05 17.46 1.45
C GLU A 76 -2.44 16.29 0.53
N GLN A 77 -1.81 16.19 -0.65
CA GLN A 77 -2.01 15.10 -1.61
C GLN A 77 -0.69 14.42 -2.01
N CYS A 78 -0.50 13.18 -1.58
CA CYS A 78 0.72 12.38 -1.80
C CYS A 78 0.43 11.04 -2.50
N PRO A 79 -0.04 11.03 -3.76
CA PRO A 79 -0.28 9.78 -4.48
C PRO A 79 1.03 9.16 -4.97
N ILE A 80 1.22 7.87 -4.69
CA ILE A 80 2.30 7.02 -5.22
C ILE A 80 1.69 6.02 -6.21
N LYS A 81 2.19 5.99 -7.45
CA LYS A 81 1.66 5.12 -8.50
C LYS A 81 2.75 4.41 -9.28
N GLU A 82 2.52 3.14 -9.54
CA GLU A 82 3.29 2.29 -10.47
C GLU A 82 4.81 2.31 -10.21
N PRO A 83 5.30 2.23 -8.95
CA PRO A 83 6.72 2.06 -8.73
C PRO A 83 7.12 0.61 -9.06
N ILE A 84 8.16 0.45 -9.87
CA ILE A 84 8.60 -0.84 -10.39
C ILE A 84 10.06 -1.06 -10.03
N GLY A 85 10.37 -2.20 -9.41
CA GLY A 85 11.76 -2.61 -9.19
C GLY A 85 11.90 -3.94 -8.45
N GLU A 86 13.07 -4.56 -8.47
CA GLU A 86 13.31 -5.76 -7.65
C GLU A 86 13.04 -5.47 -6.16
N GLN A 87 13.47 -4.29 -5.69
CA GLN A 87 13.17 -3.80 -4.34
C GLN A 87 12.45 -2.45 -4.39
N CYS A 88 11.18 -2.44 -4.00
CA CYS A 88 10.32 -1.25 -4.00
C CYS A 88 9.70 -0.96 -2.62
N PRO A 89 10.49 -0.48 -1.63
CA PRO A 89 9.94 -0.11 -0.33
C PRO A 89 9.29 1.28 -0.37
N ILE A 90 8.06 1.37 0.14
CA ILE A 90 7.33 2.63 0.36
C ILE A 90 7.21 2.85 1.86
N LYS A 91 7.68 3.99 2.36
CA LYS A 91 7.69 4.31 3.79
C LYS A 91 7.18 5.70 4.10
N GLU A 92 6.35 5.78 5.14
CA GLU A 92 5.95 7.01 5.82
C GLU A 92 5.40 8.10 4.88
N PRO A 93 4.51 7.80 3.90
CA PRO A 93 3.80 8.87 3.21
C PRO A 93 2.80 9.53 4.16
N ILE A 94 2.87 10.85 4.27
CA ILE A 94 2.05 11.65 5.17
C ILE A 94 1.24 12.67 4.36
N GLY A 95 -0.07 12.74 4.60
CA GLY A 95 -0.94 13.71 3.95
C GLY A 95 -2.41 13.54 4.23
N GLU A 96 -3.27 14.45 3.78
CA GLU A 96 -4.72 14.20 3.86
C GLU A 96 -5.12 13.03 2.94
N GLN A 97 -4.49 12.93 1.76
CA GLN A 97 -4.72 11.88 0.78
C GLN A 97 -3.42 11.20 0.35
N CYS A 98 -3.23 9.95 0.76
CA CYS A 98 -2.03 9.14 0.49
C CYS A 98 -2.36 7.81 -0.23
N PRO A 99 -2.85 7.82 -1.48
CA PRO A 99 -3.11 6.60 -2.21
C PRO A 99 -1.81 5.96 -2.72
N ILE A 100 -1.64 4.66 -2.47
CA ILE A 100 -0.57 3.84 -3.02
C ILE A 100 -1.19 2.84 -4.00
N LYS A 101 -0.71 2.83 -5.25
CA LYS A 101 -1.27 1.98 -6.31
C LYS A 101 -0.19 1.26 -7.10
N GLU A 102 -0.47 -0.01 -7.36
CA GLU A 102 0.27 -0.86 -8.29
C GLU A 102 1.80 -0.86 -8.08
N PRO A 103 2.32 -0.94 -6.84
CA PRO A 103 3.74 -1.15 -6.66
C PRO A 103 4.11 -2.60 -7.02
N ILE A 104 5.15 -2.78 -7.82
CA ILE A 104 5.55 -4.07 -8.38
C ILE A 104 7.02 -4.32 -8.06
N GLY A 105 7.31 -5.47 -7.46
CA GLY A 105 8.70 -5.90 -7.24
C GLY A 105 8.84 -7.25 -6.58
N GLU A 106 10.04 -7.83 -6.53
CA GLU A 106 10.26 -9.05 -5.72
C GLU A 106 10.01 -8.75 -4.24
N GLN A 107 10.45 -7.59 -3.76
CA GLN A 107 10.23 -7.09 -2.41
C GLN A 107 9.52 -5.73 -2.42
N CYS A 108 8.25 -5.71 -2.03
CA CYS A 108 7.39 -4.53 -2.04
C CYS A 108 6.79 -4.22 -0.65
N PRO A 109 7.60 -3.81 0.35
CA PRO A 109 7.07 -3.44 1.66
C PRO A 109 6.44 -2.05 1.67
N ILE A 110 5.21 -1.95 2.20
CA ILE A 110 4.51 -0.69 2.43
C ILE A 110 4.38 -0.48 3.94
N LYS A 111 4.86 0.66 4.45
CA LYS A 111 4.89 0.94 5.89
C LYS A 111 4.37 2.33 6.22
N GLU A 112 3.57 2.39 7.28
CA GLU A 112 3.19 3.61 8.00
C GLU A 112 2.64 4.73 7.09
N PRO A 113 1.73 4.46 6.13
CA PRO A 113 1.02 5.55 5.47
C PRO A 113 0.06 6.21 6.44
N ILE A 114 0.11 7.53 6.57
CA ILE A 114 -0.67 8.31 7.52
C ILE A 114 -1.47 9.37 6.77
N GLY A 115 -2.78 9.42 7.00
CA GLY A 115 -3.64 10.43 6.39
C GLY A 115 -5.12 10.23 6.60
N GLU A 116 -5.96 11.18 6.21
CA GLU A 116 -7.42 10.95 6.27
C GLU A 116 -7.82 9.80 5.33
N GLN A 117 -7.20 9.72 4.15
CA GLN A 117 -7.46 8.68 3.15
C GLN A 117 -6.17 8.01 2.69
N CYS A 118 -5.98 6.74 3.09
CA CYS A 118 -4.79 5.93 2.77
C CYS A 118 -5.15 4.62 2.05
N PRO A 119 -5.67 4.67 0.81
CA PRO A 119 -5.96 3.45 0.06
C PRO A 119 -4.68 2.80 -0.49
N ILE A 120 -4.52 1.50 -0.24
CA ILE A 120 -3.47 0.67 -0.82
C ILE A 120 -4.11 -0.31 -1.80
N LYS A 121 -3.67 -0.31 -3.06
CA LYS A 121 -4.25 -1.14 -4.12
C LYS A 121 -3.20 -1.88 -4.93
N GLU A 122 -3.50 -3.15 -5.19
CA GLU A 122 -2.79 -4.00 -6.16
C GLU A 122 -1.27 -4.04 -5.96
N PRO A 123 -0.72 -4.14 -4.73
CA PRO A 123 0.71 -4.33 -4.58
C PRO A 123 1.08 -5.78 -4.92
N ILE A 124 2.06 -5.95 -5.80
CA ILE A 124 2.45 -7.24 -6.37
C ILE A 124 3.91 -7.52 -6.08
N GLY A 125 4.20 -8.69 -5.52
CA GLY A 125 5.59 -9.14 -5.35
C GLY A 125 5.75 -10.50 -4.69
N GLU A 126 6.95 -11.07 -4.67
CA GLU A 126 7.17 -12.30 -3.88
C GLU A 126 6.94 -12.02 -2.39
N GLN A 127 7.40 -10.87 -1.90
CA GLN A 127 7.20 -10.40 -0.53
C GLN A 127 6.53 -9.03 -0.50
N CYS A 128 5.28 -9.00 -0.09
CA CYS A 128 4.42 -7.81 -0.06
C CYS A 128 3.85 -7.52 1.34
N PRO A 129 4.68 -7.11 2.32
CA PRO A 129 4.19 -6.78 3.66
C PRO A 129 3.58 -5.37 3.70
N ILE A 130 2.36 -5.27 4.24
CA ILE A 130 1.67 -4.01 4.51
C ILE A 130 1.56 -3.83 6.03
N LYS A 131 2.07 -2.70 6.54
CA LYS A 131 2.11 -2.42 7.98
C LYS A 131 1.59 -1.04 8.33
N GLU A 132 0.80 -0.99 9.40
CA GLU A 132 0.43 0.22 10.14
C GLU A 132 -0.13 1.36 9.27
N PRO A 133 -1.05 1.12 8.31
CA PRO A 133 -1.76 2.24 7.69
C PRO A 133 -2.71 2.88 8.71
N ILE A 134 -2.63 4.19 8.84
CA ILE A 134 -3.40 4.97 9.82
C ILE A 134 -4.20 6.05 9.09
N GLY A 135 -5.50 6.12 9.35
CA GLY A 135 -6.35 7.13 8.75
C GLY A 135 -7.82 6.99 9.03
N GLU A 136 -8.67 7.92 8.57
CA GLU A 136 -10.12 7.72 8.65
C GLU A 136 -10.54 6.59 7.70
N GLN A 137 -9.93 6.50 6.52
CA GLN A 137 -10.21 5.49 5.51
C GLN A 137 -8.93 4.80 5.03
N CYS A 138 -8.74 3.53 5.42
CA CYS A 138 -7.56 2.72 5.08
C CYS A 138 -7.94 1.42 4.34
N PRO A 139 -8.48 1.49 3.10
CA PRO A 139 -8.81 0.29 2.35
C PRO A 139 -7.54 -0.36 1.78
N ILE A 140 -7.40 -1.67 1.99
CA ILE A 140 -6.37 -2.51 1.38
C ILE A 140 -7.04 -3.47 0.40
N LYS A 141 -6.61 -3.45 -0.87
CA LYS A 141 -7.22 -4.27 -1.94
C LYS A 141 -6.18 -5.02 -2.76
N GLU A 142 -6.50 -6.28 -3.02
CA GLU A 142 -5.82 -7.14 -3.99
C GLU A 142 -4.29 -7.17 -3.83
N PRO A 143 -3.73 -7.28 -2.61
CA PRO A 143 -2.30 -7.52 -2.49
C PRO A 143 -1.98 -8.96 -2.90
N ILE A 144 -0.98 -9.13 -3.76
CA ILE A 144 -0.63 -10.42 -4.37
C ILE A 144 0.84 -10.71 -4.08
N GLY A 145 1.12 -11.89 -3.55
CA GLY A 145 2.49 -12.36 -3.41
C GLY A 145 2.66 -13.71 -2.74
N GLU A 146 3.84 -14.32 -2.80
CA GLU A 146 4.09 -15.56 -2.03
C GLU A 146 3.89 -15.31 -0.52
N GLN A 147 4.40 -14.16 -0.04
CA GLN A 147 4.23 -13.71 1.34
C GLN A 147 3.57 -12.34 1.40
N CYS A 148 2.31 -12.29 1.82
CA CYS A 148 1.50 -11.08 1.89
C CYS A 148 0.94 -10.83 3.31
N PRO A 149 1.78 -10.46 4.30
CA PRO A 149 1.30 -10.14 5.63
C PRO A 149 0.71 -8.73 5.71
N ILE A 150 -0.49 -8.62 6.28
CA ILE A 150 -1.15 -7.34 6.57
C ILE A 150 -1.24 -7.19 8.09
N LYS A 151 -0.70 -6.09 8.62
CA LYS A 151 -0.66 -5.83 10.07
C LYS A 151 -1.16 -4.45 10.44
N GLU A 152 -1.95 -4.41 11.50
CA GLU A 152 -2.28 -3.21 12.28
C GLU A 152 -2.86 -2.04 11.44
N PRO A 153 -3.78 -2.26 10.48
CA PRO A 153 -4.49 -1.14 9.88
C PRO A 153 -5.43 -0.50 10.90
N ILE A 154 -5.33 0.82 11.07
CA ILE A 154 -6.09 1.59 12.06
C ILE A 154 -6.88 2.68 11.35
N GLY A 155 -8.18 2.74 11.61
CA GLY A 155 -9.02 3.78 11.05
C GLY A 155 -10.50 3.60 11.25
N GLU A 156 -11.33 4.61 10.97
CA GLU A 156 -12.79 4.44 11.04
C GLU A 156 -13.26 3.34 10.07
N GLN A 157 -12.68 3.31 8.86
CA GLN A 157 -12.99 2.32 7.83
C GLN A 157 -11.73 1.62 7.31
N CYS A 158 -11.54 0.35 7.69
CA CYS A 158 -10.39 -0.49 7.33
C CYS A 158 -10.81 -1.77 6.58
N PRO A 159 -11.34 -1.68 5.35
CA PRO A 159 -11.70 -2.86 4.58
C PRO A 159 -10.45 -3.53 3.97
N ILE A 160 -10.33 -4.84 4.17
CA ILE A 160 -9.30 -5.67 3.54
C ILE A 160 -9.98 -6.62 2.55
N LYS A 161 -9.57 -6.59 1.28
CA LYS A 161 -10.19 -7.39 0.21
C LYS A 161 -9.18 -8.15 -0.61
N GLU A 162 -9.51 -9.41 -0.89
CA GLU A 162 -8.86 -10.27 -1.89
C GLU A 162 -7.33 -10.35 -1.75
N PRO A 163 -6.75 -10.47 -0.54
CA PRO A 163 -5.32 -10.71 -0.45
C PRO A 163 -5.02 -12.16 -0.87
N ILE A 164 -4.05 -12.32 -1.76
CA ILE A 164 -3.71 -13.59 -2.41
C ILE A 164 -2.24 -13.91 -2.15
N GLY A 165 -1.96 -15.10 -1.63
CA GLY A 165 -0.58 -15.57 -1.49
C GLY A 165 -0.42 -16.93 -0.86
N GLU A 166 0.76 -17.56 -0.92
CA GLU A 166 1.01 -18.80 -0.18
C GLU A 166 0.85 -18.57 1.33
N GLN A 167 1.36 -17.44 1.82
CA GLN A 167 1.25 -17.01 3.22
C GLN A 167 0.62 -15.62 3.32
N CYS A 168 -0.64 -15.58 3.76
CA CYS A 168 -1.40 -14.34 3.89
C CYS A 168 -1.95 -14.14 5.33
N PRO A 169 -1.10 -13.79 6.31
CA PRO A 169 -1.55 -13.49 7.66
C PRO A 169 -2.14 -12.07 7.74
N ILE A 170 -3.33 -11.96 8.31
CA ILE A 170 -3.97 -10.68 8.64
C ILE A 170 -4.03 -10.55 10.17
N LYS A 171 -3.47 -9.48 10.72
CA LYS A 171 -3.40 -9.26 12.17
C LYS A 171 -3.87 -7.88 12.56
N GLU A 172 -4.65 -7.86 13.65
CA GLU A 172 -4.98 -6.66 14.43
C GLU A 172 -5.53 -5.48 13.60
N PRO A 173 -6.45 -5.68 12.65
CA PRO A 173 -7.15 -4.54 12.06
C PRO A 173 -8.08 -3.91 13.10
N ILE A 174 -7.97 -2.59 13.27
CA ILE A 174 -8.72 -1.81 14.25
C ILE A 174 -9.53 -0.73 13.52
N GLY A 175 -10.81 -0.61 13.86
CA GLY A 175 -11.66 0.42 13.29
C GLY A 175 -13.14 0.28 13.57
N GLU A 176 -13.95 1.30 13.28
CA GLU A 176 -15.40 1.16 13.43
C GLU A 176 -15.94 0.11 12.43
N GLN A 177 -15.42 0.10 11.21
CA GLN A 177 -15.78 -0.84 10.16
C GLN A 177 -14.55 -1.55 9.58
N CYS A 178 -14.39 -2.84 9.92
CA CYS A 178 -13.25 -3.67 9.49
C CYS A 178 -13.71 -4.93 8.75
N PRO A 179 -14.28 -4.82 7.53
CA PRO A 179 -14.65 -5.99 6.75
C PRO A 179 -13.43 -6.66 6.13
N ILE A 180 -13.29 -7.96 6.34
CA ILE A 180 -12.27 -8.81 5.69
C ILE A 180 -12.98 -9.74 4.71
N LYS A 181 -12.60 -9.69 3.43
CA LYS A 181 -13.23 -10.47 2.37
C LYS A 181 -12.23 -11.26 1.55
N GLU A 182 -12.56 -12.52 1.32
CA GLU A 182 -11.95 -13.40 0.33
C GLU A 182 -10.42 -13.47 0.38
N PRO A 183 -9.80 -13.64 1.56
CA PRO A 183 -8.37 -13.91 1.58
C PRO A 183 -8.10 -15.34 1.10
N ILE A 184 -7.13 -15.48 0.20
CA ILE A 184 -6.81 -16.73 -0.49
C ILE A 184 -5.35 -17.08 -0.24
N GLY A 185 -5.08 -18.29 0.24
CA GLY A 185 -3.70 -18.77 0.37
C GLY A 185 -3.55 -20.15 0.97
N GLU A 186 -2.37 -20.75 0.90
CA GLU A 186 -2.12 -22.03 1.60
C GLU A 186 -2.24 -21.83 3.13
N GLN A 187 -1.69 -20.72 3.64
CA GLN A 187 -1.75 -20.33 5.04
C GLN A 187 -2.34 -18.92 5.19
N CYS A 188 -3.59 -18.82 5.63
CA CYS A 188 -4.28 -17.54 5.84
C CYS A 188 -4.83 -17.40 7.28
N PRO A 189 -3.98 -17.13 8.28
CA PRO A 189 -4.43 -16.86 9.63
C PRO A 189 -4.97 -15.43 9.75
N ILE A 190 -6.18 -15.30 10.31
CA ILE A 190 -6.79 -14.01 10.66
C ILE A 190 -6.84 -13.92 12.19
N LYS A 191 -6.24 -12.87 12.76
CA LYS A 191 -6.17 -12.69 14.23
C LYS A 191 -6.66 -11.32 14.64
N GLU A 192 -7.47 -11.32 15.70
CA GLU A 192 -7.80 -10.14 16.52
C GLU A 192 -8.29 -8.93 15.72
N PRO A 193 -9.25 -9.06 14.78
CA PRO A 193 -9.92 -7.87 14.25
C PRO A 193 -10.79 -7.24 15.34
N ILE A 194 -10.68 -5.93 15.51
CA ILE A 194 -11.38 -5.15 16.54
C ILE A 194 -12.20 -4.05 15.86
N GLY A 195 -13.49 -3.97 16.17
CA GLY A 195 -14.33 -2.90 15.64
C GLY A 195 -15.81 -3.04 15.94
N GLU A 196 -16.61 -2.01 15.64
CA GLU A 196 -18.07 -2.10 15.82
C GLU A 196 -18.67 -3.09 14.79
N GLN A 197 -18.18 -3.08 13.55
CA GLN A 197 -18.60 -3.94 12.47
C GLN A 197 -17.42 -4.67 11.82
N CYS A 198 -17.20 -5.94 12.16
CA CYS A 198 -16.09 -6.76 11.67
C CYS A 198 -16.56 -8.04 10.94
N PRO A 199 -17.20 -7.93 9.77
CA PRO A 199 -17.61 -9.11 9.01
C PRO A 199 -16.40 -9.78 8.36
N ILE A 200 -16.24 -11.08 8.58
CA ILE A 200 -15.22 -11.90 7.93
C ILE A 200 -15.91 -12.85 6.96
N LYS A 201 -15.56 -12.79 5.67
CA LYS A 201 -16.23 -13.55 4.61
C LYS A 201 -15.23 -14.37 3.78
N GLU A 202 -15.55 -15.66 3.65
CA GLU A 202 -14.98 -16.56 2.65
C GLU A 202 -13.45 -16.61 2.59
N PRO A 203 -12.73 -16.83 3.72
CA PRO A 203 -11.33 -17.24 3.65
C PRO A 203 -11.20 -18.58 2.91
N ILE A 204 -10.24 -18.68 2.00
CA ILE A 204 -9.96 -19.90 1.23
C ILE A 204 -8.50 -20.29 1.45
N GLY A 205 -8.25 -21.54 1.86
CA GLY A 205 -6.89 -22.03 2.04
C GLY A 205 -6.75 -23.36 2.71
N GLU A 206 -5.55 -23.97 2.69
CA GLU A 206 -5.32 -25.23 3.40
C GLU A 206 -5.37 -25.04 4.92
N GLN A 207 -4.80 -23.95 5.42
CA GLN A 207 -4.75 -23.57 6.83
C GLN A 207 -5.27 -22.15 7.06
N CYS A 208 -6.55 -22.02 7.44
CA CYS A 208 -7.20 -20.73 7.67
C CYS A 208 -7.77 -20.59 9.10
N PRO A 209 -6.93 -20.46 10.14
CA PRO A 209 -7.41 -20.23 11.49
C PRO A 209 -7.91 -18.78 11.66
N ILE A 210 -9.12 -18.63 12.18
CA ILE A 210 -9.69 -17.34 12.59
C ILE A 210 -9.72 -17.29 14.11
N LYS A 211 -9.08 -16.28 14.71
CA LYS A 211 -8.98 -16.13 16.18
C LYS A 211 -9.49 -14.78 16.66
N GLU A 212 -10.35 -14.84 17.67
CA GLU A 212 -10.69 -13.74 18.58
C GLU A 212 -11.11 -12.43 17.88
N PRO A 213 -12.08 -12.44 16.95
CA PRO A 213 -12.69 -11.20 16.48
C PRO A 213 -13.52 -10.56 17.61
N ILE A 214 -13.35 -9.27 17.82
CA ILE A 214 -14.00 -8.49 18.88
C ILE A 214 -14.83 -7.38 18.23
N GLY A 215 -16.11 -7.29 18.58
CA GLY A 215 -16.96 -6.23 18.06
C GLY A 215 -18.44 -6.37 18.33
N GLU A 216 -19.22 -5.32 18.07
CA GLU A 216 -20.69 -5.39 18.25
C GLU A 216 -21.34 -6.31 17.21
N GLN A 217 -20.89 -6.24 15.96
CA GLN A 217 -21.38 -7.02 14.83
C GLN A 217 -20.24 -7.74 14.08
N CYS A 218 -19.96 -8.99 14.46
CA CYS A 218 -18.89 -9.80 13.85
C CYS A 218 -19.44 -11.09 13.20
N PRO A 219 -20.16 -11.00 12.06
CA PRO A 219 -20.59 -12.19 11.35
C PRO A 219 -19.39 -12.86 10.67
N ILE A 220 -19.17 -14.13 10.97
CA ILE A 220 -18.13 -14.95 10.35
C ILE A 220 -18.80 -15.97 9.43
N LYS A 221 -18.48 -15.92 8.14
CA LYS A 221 -18.76 -17.04 7.23
C LYS A 221 -17.62 -18.04 7.33
N GLU A 222 -17.97 -19.32 7.37
CA GLU A 222 -16.99 -20.40 7.52
C GLU A 222 -15.92 -20.37 6.41
N PRO A 223 -14.63 -20.51 6.78
CA PRO A 223 -13.52 -20.72 5.83
C PRO A 223 -13.72 -22.00 5.01
N ILE A 224 -13.15 -21.99 3.80
CA ILE A 224 -13.12 -23.13 2.89
C ILE A 224 -11.68 -23.66 2.89
N GLY A 225 -11.48 -24.88 3.39
CA GLY A 225 -10.14 -25.42 3.58
C GLY A 225 -10.04 -26.70 4.39
N GLU A 226 -8.86 -27.33 4.42
CA GLU A 226 -8.63 -28.59 5.15
C GLU A 226 -8.53 -28.39 6.67
N GLN A 227 -7.90 -27.29 7.12
CA GLN A 227 -7.62 -27.01 8.53
C GLN A 227 -8.02 -25.59 8.91
N CYS A 228 -9.31 -25.41 9.23
CA CYS A 228 -9.85 -24.07 9.45
C CYS A 228 -10.59 -23.93 10.79
N PRO A 229 -9.86 -23.85 11.93
CA PRO A 229 -10.49 -23.62 13.23
C PRO A 229 -10.96 -22.17 13.35
N ILE A 230 -12.22 -22.00 13.76
CA ILE A 230 -12.78 -20.70 14.17
C ILE A 230 -12.90 -20.71 15.69
N LYS A 231 -12.21 -19.78 16.36
CA LYS A 231 -12.50 -19.47 17.77
C LYS A 231 -13.69 -18.53 17.87
N GLU A 232 -14.46 -18.66 18.94
CA GLU A 232 -15.67 -17.88 19.15
C GLU A 232 -15.39 -16.36 19.08
N PRO A 233 -16.22 -15.60 18.34
CA PRO A 233 -16.21 -14.14 18.37
C PRO A 233 -16.68 -13.62 19.73
N ILE A 234 -16.18 -12.44 20.12
CA ILE A 234 -16.57 -11.76 21.36
C ILE A 234 -17.41 -10.53 20.96
N GLY A 235 -18.68 -10.48 21.37
CA GLY A 235 -19.58 -9.39 20.95
C GLY A 235 -21.08 -9.67 21.07
N GLU A 236 -21.91 -8.64 20.87
CA GLU A 236 -23.38 -8.74 21.01
C GLU A 236 -24.06 -9.48 19.85
N GLN A 237 -23.56 -9.36 18.61
CA GLN A 237 -24.18 -9.92 17.40
C GLN A 237 -23.18 -10.64 16.50
N CYS A 238 -22.63 -11.75 16.98
CA CYS A 238 -21.54 -12.45 16.29
C CYS A 238 -21.91 -13.89 15.84
N PRO A 239 -22.76 -14.06 14.80
CA PRO A 239 -23.12 -15.38 14.32
C PRO A 239 -21.99 -16.01 13.49
N ILE A 240 -21.71 -17.28 13.76
CA ILE A 240 -20.90 -18.14 12.87
C ILE A 240 -21.88 -18.90 11.96
N LYS A 241 -21.79 -18.67 10.64
CA LYS A 241 -22.63 -19.36 9.65
C LYS A 241 -21.83 -20.43 8.93
N ALA A 242 -22.17 -21.69 9.20
CA ALA A 242 -21.63 -22.85 8.49
C ALA A 242 -22.26 -23.00 7.10
N LYS A 243 -21.46 -23.39 6.09
CA LYS A 243 -22.01 -23.85 4.80
C LYS A 243 -22.43 -25.31 5.00
N PRO A 244 -23.64 -25.73 4.61
CA PRO A 244 -23.99 -27.15 4.63
C PRO A 244 -23.02 -27.91 3.72
N LYS A 245 -22.46 -29.01 4.24
CA LYS A 245 -21.66 -29.97 3.47
C LYS A 245 -22.45 -30.55 2.30
#